data_AF-A0ABD5UNY1-F1
#
_entry.id   AF-A0ABD5UNY1-F1
#
_cell.length_a   1.000
_cell.length_b   1.000
_cell.length_c   1.000
_cell.angle_alpha   90.00
_cell.angle_beta   90.00
_cell.angle_gamma   90.00
#
_symmetry.space_group_name_H-M   'P 1'
#
loop_
_entity.id
_entity.type
_entity.pdbx_description
1 polymer ?
#
loop_
_entity_poly.entity_id
_entity_poly.type
_entity_poly.pdbx_seq_one_letter_code
_entity_poly.pdbx_strand_id
1 'polypeptide(L)'
;MTQWTQLGPRERELLAVLRRADDPLTARDLLDAVVGRGDDVAYTTVKRTADRLVEKGLVDREAERYRGTTRHRYRFDAATARDRLVPEFADELRAVLGDQAVERLARTVRTESDGDDDDGADVTIQQ
;
A
#
# COMPACT_ATOMS: atom_id res chain seq x y z
N MET A 1 -15.74 -10.50 -0.62
CA MET A 1 -14.80 -10.30 -1.75
C MET A 1 -14.09 -8.99 -1.53
N THR A 2 -12.94 -9.04 -0.86
CA THR A 2 -12.12 -7.87 -0.52
C THR A 2 -11.76 -7.07 -1.78
N GLN A 3 -12.01 -5.76 -1.79
CA GLN A 3 -11.83 -4.89 -2.97
C GLN A 3 -10.37 -4.81 -3.47
N TRP A 4 -9.42 -5.34 -2.70
CA TRP A 4 -7.98 -5.36 -2.98
C TRP A 4 -7.58 -6.28 -4.13
N THR A 5 -8.29 -7.38 -4.33
CA THR A 5 -8.05 -8.29 -5.47
C THR A 5 -8.56 -7.73 -6.80
N GLN A 6 -9.34 -6.63 -6.76
CA GLN A 6 -9.87 -5.94 -7.93
C GLN A 6 -9.12 -4.64 -8.29
N LEU A 7 -7.88 -4.50 -7.84
CA LEU A 7 -7.07 -3.32 -8.17
C LEU A 7 -6.51 -3.41 -9.58
N GLY A 8 -6.87 -2.42 -10.41
CA GLY A 8 -6.29 -2.26 -11.73
C GLY A 8 -4.79 -1.98 -11.68
N PRO A 9 -4.05 -2.12 -12.79
CA PRO A 9 -2.61 -1.87 -12.84
C PRO A 9 -2.21 -0.49 -12.28
N ARG A 10 -2.92 0.57 -12.69
CA ARG A 10 -2.64 1.94 -12.24
C ARG A 10 -2.95 2.16 -10.76
N GLU A 11 -3.99 1.54 -10.24
CA GLU A 11 -4.35 1.63 -8.82
C GLU A 11 -3.27 0.98 -7.95
N ARG A 12 -2.78 -0.20 -8.35
CA ARG A 12 -1.67 -0.89 -7.66
C ARG A 12 -0.40 -0.05 -7.68
N GLU A 13 -0.10 0.56 -8.81
CA GLU A 13 1.08 1.41 -8.93
C GLU A 13 1.00 2.66 -8.05
N LEU A 14 -0.12 3.39 -8.06
CA LEU A 14 -0.29 4.56 -7.21
C LEU A 14 -0.26 4.20 -5.72
N LEU A 15 -0.89 3.08 -5.33
CA LEU A 15 -0.75 2.55 -3.97
C LEU A 15 0.70 2.23 -3.62
N ALA A 16 1.47 1.67 -4.55
CA ALA A 16 2.88 1.36 -4.33
C ALA A 16 3.76 2.63 -4.21
N VAL A 17 3.37 3.74 -4.87
CA VAL A 17 4.00 5.05 -4.65
C VAL A 17 3.64 5.58 -3.28
N LEU A 18 2.35 5.64 -2.93
CA LEU A 18 1.86 6.16 -1.66
C LEU A 18 2.40 5.38 -0.45
N ARG A 19 2.53 4.06 -0.55
CA ARG A 19 3.09 3.21 0.51
C ARG A 19 4.55 3.54 0.83
N ARG A 20 5.31 4.06 -0.14
CA ARG A 20 6.73 4.40 0.03
C ARG A 20 6.94 5.87 0.39
N ALA A 21 5.89 6.67 0.39
CA ALA A 21 5.98 8.08 0.71
C ALA A 21 5.86 8.28 2.22
N ASP A 22 6.78 9.05 2.79
CA ASP A 22 6.73 9.44 4.20
C ASP A 22 5.62 10.46 4.46
N ASP A 23 5.35 11.34 3.47
CA ASP A 23 4.39 12.42 3.54
C ASP A 23 3.20 12.24 2.57
N PRO A 24 2.01 12.83 2.89
CA PRO A 24 0.88 12.85 1.97
C PRO A 24 1.21 13.52 0.63
N LEU A 25 0.93 12.82 -0.47
CA LEU A 25 1.27 13.26 -1.82
C LEU A 25 0.08 13.91 -2.52
N THR A 26 0.36 14.87 -3.40
CA THR A 26 -0.68 15.47 -4.23
C THR A 26 -0.78 14.75 -5.57
N ALA A 27 -1.84 15.01 -6.33
CA ALA A 27 -1.98 14.41 -7.66
C ALA A 27 -0.83 14.77 -8.63
N ARG A 28 -0.13 15.90 -8.39
CA ARG A 28 1.08 16.25 -9.16
C ARG A 28 2.28 15.42 -8.73
N ASP A 29 2.51 15.28 -7.42
CA ASP A 29 3.63 14.48 -6.91
C ASP A 29 3.49 13.00 -7.33
N LEU A 30 2.24 12.50 -7.33
CA LEU A 30 1.93 11.17 -7.86
C LEU A 30 2.18 11.05 -9.37
N LEU A 31 1.86 12.09 -10.15
CA LEU A 31 2.16 12.13 -11.58
C LEU A 31 3.66 12.09 -11.83
N ASP A 32 4.41 12.93 -11.12
CA ASP A 32 5.86 13.04 -11.26
C ASP A 32 6.55 11.71 -10.89
N ALA A 33 6.07 11.02 -9.85
CA ALA A 33 6.58 9.71 -9.45
C ALA A 33 6.32 8.61 -10.49
N VAL A 34 5.21 8.67 -11.21
CA VAL A 34 4.85 7.71 -12.27
C VAL A 34 5.62 8.01 -13.55
N VAL A 35 5.67 9.27 -13.99
CA VAL A 35 6.43 9.70 -15.17
C VAL A 35 7.92 9.44 -14.99
N GLY A 36 8.45 9.63 -13.78
CA GLY A 36 9.83 9.30 -13.44
C GLY A 36 10.18 7.82 -13.60
N ARG A 37 9.19 6.92 -13.70
CA ARG A 37 9.38 5.49 -13.99
C ARG A 37 9.24 5.14 -15.47
N GLY A 38 9.04 6.13 -16.34
CA GLY A 38 8.96 5.97 -17.79
C GLY A 38 7.53 5.86 -18.35
N ASP A 39 6.51 6.07 -17.52
CA ASP A 39 5.11 6.00 -17.94
C ASP A 39 4.59 7.35 -18.44
N ASP A 40 4.04 7.39 -19.66
CA ASP A 40 3.31 8.55 -20.16
C ASP A 40 1.84 8.49 -19.71
N VAL A 41 1.48 9.36 -18.76
CA VAL A 41 0.13 9.41 -18.19
C VAL A 41 -0.33 10.83 -17.97
N ALA A 42 -1.59 11.11 -18.29
CA ALA A 42 -2.19 12.41 -18.04
C ALA A 42 -2.46 12.64 -16.53
N TYR A 43 -2.31 13.88 -16.08
CA TYR A 43 -2.65 14.31 -14.71
C TYR A 43 -4.05 13.88 -14.27
N THR A 44 -5.05 13.99 -15.15
CA THR A 44 -6.44 13.63 -14.84
C THR A 44 -6.61 12.14 -14.60
N THR A 45 -5.82 11.29 -15.25
CA THR A 45 -5.81 9.84 -15.04
C THR A 45 -5.23 9.50 -13.67
N VAL A 46 -4.16 10.17 -13.26
CA VAL A 46 -3.57 10.02 -11.92
C VAL A 46 -4.58 10.45 -10.87
N LYS A 47 -5.13 11.67 -11.00
CA LYS A 47 -6.14 12.20 -10.08
C LYS A 47 -7.35 11.27 -9.94
N ARG A 48 -7.95 10.84 -11.06
CA ARG A 48 -9.12 9.94 -11.06
C ARG A 48 -8.80 8.57 -10.48
N THR A 49 -7.58 8.08 -10.67
CA THR A 49 -7.17 6.81 -10.06
C THR A 49 -6.97 6.95 -8.56
N ALA A 50 -6.36 8.05 -8.09
CA ALA A 50 -6.26 8.35 -6.67
C ALA A 50 -7.64 8.53 -6.01
N ASP A 51 -8.57 9.25 -6.66
CA ASP A 51 -9.93 9.41 -6.17
C ASP A 51 -10.67 8.04 -6.09
N ARG A 52 -10.46 7.13 -7.05
CA ARG A 52 -11.00 5.76 -6.98
C ARG A 52 -10.42 4.95 -5.82
N LEU A 53 -9.14 5.12 -5.49
CA LEU A 53 -8.54 4.48 -4.32
C LEU A 53 -9.15 5.00 -3.01
N VAL A 54 -9.53 6.28 -2.96
CA VAL A 54 -10.28 6.86 -1.83
C VAL A 54 -11.68 6.29 -1.75
N GLU A 55 -12.39 6.16 -2.88
CA GLU A 55 -13.72 5.54 -2.94
C GLU A 55 -13.71 4.07 -2.47
N LYS A 56 -12.62 3.35 -2.76
CA LYS A 56 -12.37 1.98 -2.26
C LYS A 56 -11.92 1.95 -0.79
N GLY A 57 -11.76 3.11 -0.15
CA GLY A 57 -11.28 3.26 1.22
C GLY A 57 -9.86 2.75 1.42
N LEU A 58 -9.00 2.81 0.40
CA LEU A 58 -7.61 2.35 0.49
C LEU A 58 -6.66 3.50 0.78
N VAL A 59 -7.06 4.71 0.43
CA VAL A 59 -6.26 5.92 0.50
C VAL A 59 -7.11 6.98 1.17
N ASP A 60 -6.51 7.71 2.10
CA ASP A 60 -7.14 8.87 2.72
C ASP A 60 -6.89 10.11 1.88
N ARG A 61 -7.86 11.04 1.89
CA ARG A 61 -7.76 12.32 1.19
C ARG A 61 -8.03 13.47 2.13
N GLU A 62 -7.05 14.35 2.24
CA GLU A 62 -7.18 15.62 2.94
C GLU A 62 -7.29 16.78 1.94
N ALA A 63 -8.11 17.76 2.28
CA ALA A 63 -8.26 18.99 1.51
C ALA A 63 -7.53 20.14 2.21
N GLU A 64 -6.57 20.74 1.52
CA GLU A 64 -5.81 21.89 2.00
C GLU A 64 -6.16 23.13 1.16
N ARG A 65 -6.36 24.28 1.81
CA ARG A 65 -6.42 25.57 1.09
C ARG A 65 -5.02 25.99 0.65
N TYR A 66 -4.83 26.10 -0.66
CA TYR A 66 -3.57 26.52 -1.27
C TYR A 66 -3.82 27.59 -2.33
N ARG A 67 -3.25 28.79 -2.16
CA ARG A 67 -3.38 29.92 -3.11
C ARG A 67 -4.81 30.19 -3.60
N GLY A 68 -5.79 30.16 -2.69
CA GLY A 68 -7.20 30.41 -3.00
C GLY A 68 -7.93 29.25 -3.71
N THR A 69 -7.27 28.11 -3.90
CA THR A 69 -7.86 26.88 -4.42
C THR A 69 -7.72 25.72 -3.44
N THR A 70 -8.48 24.65 -3.65
CA THR A 70 -8.39 23.41 -2.85
C THR A 70 -7.38 22.47 -3.49
N ARG A 71 -6.35 22.09 -2.73
CA ARG A 71 -5.39 21.05 -3.12
C ARG A 71 -5.69 19.79 -2.31
N HIS A 72 -5.83 18.66 -2.98
CA HIS A 72 -5.96 17.37 -2.32
C HIS A 72 -4.59 16.76 -2.06
N ARG A 73 -4.42 16.21 -0.85
CA ARG A 73 -3.32 15.34 -0.47
C ARG A 73 -3.85 13.95 -0.19
N TYR A 74 -3.10 12.95 -0.62
CA TYR A 74 -3.45 11.55 -0.57
C TYR A 74 -2.42 10.81 0.28
N ARG A 75 -2.88 9.96 1.18
CA ARG A 75 -2.01 9.16 2.05
C ARG A 75 -2.47 7.71 2.07
N PHE A 76 -1.52 6.79 2.09
CA PHE A 76 -1.78 5.39 2.39
C PHE A 76 -1.33 5.08 3.82
N ASP A 77 -2.27 4.88 4.73
CA ASP A 77 -1.96 4.41 6.09
C ASP A 77 -1.87 2.88 6.10
N ALA A 78 -0.64 2.36 6.08
CA ALA A 78 -0.38 0.94 6.05
C ALA A 78 -0.82 0.21 7.34
N ALA A 79 -0.79 0.88 8.49
CA ALA A 79 -1.20 0.29 9.76
C ALA A 79 -2.72 0.14 9.79
N THR A 80 -3.44 1.24 9.53
CA THR A 80 -4.91 1.24 9.44
C THR A 80 -5.42 0.28 8.36
N ALA A 81 -4.75 0.25 7.19
CA ALA A 81 -5.10 -0.72 6.14
C ALA A 81 -4.91 -2.16 6.63
N ARG A 82 -3.79 -2.48 7.30
CA ARG A 82 -3.53 -3.82 7.82
C ARG A 82 -4.59 -4.24 8.84
N ASP A 83 -4.91 -3.36 9.80
CA ASP A 83 -5.87 -3.65 10.87
C ASP A 83 -7.27 -3.92 10.33
N ARG A 84 -7.67 -3.24 9.25
CA ARG A 84 -8.94 -3.51 8.57
C ARG A 84 -8.91 -4.80 7.76
N LEU A 85 -7.87 -5.00 6.95
CA LEU A 85 -7.90 -5.99 5.88
C LEU A 85 -7.48 -7.37 6.32
N VAL A 86 -6.52 -7.47 7.24
CA VAL A 86 -6.03 -8.78 7.70
C VAL A 86 -7.17 -9.61 8.31
N PRO A 87 -8.05 -9.05 9.18
CA PRO A 87 -9.22 -9.79 9.66
C PRO A 87 -10.16 -10.23 8.54
N GLU A 88 -10.52 -9.34 7.61
CA GLU A 88 -11.39 -9.65 6.47
C GLU A 88 -10.81 -10.79 5.62
N PHE A 89 -9.52 -10.74 5.29
CA PHE A 89 -8.84 -11.80 4.56
C PHE A 89 -8.78 -13.10 5.36
N ALA A 90 -8.51 -13.03 6.66
CA ALA A 90 -8.48 -14.23 7.50
C ALA A 90 -9.86 -14.91 7.53
N ASP A 91 -10.95 -14.15 7.61
CA ASP A 91 -12.31 -14.67 7.58
C ASP A 91 -12.67 -15.28 6.22
N GLU A 92 -12.29 -14.64 5.11
CA GLU A 92 -12.47 -15.21 3.77
C GLU A 92 -11.67 -16.51 3.60
N LEU A 93 -10.43 -16.56 4.08
CA LEU A 93 -9.61 -17.77 4.04
C LEU A 93 -10.19 -18.88 4.90
N ARG A 94 -10.74 -18.58 6.08
CA ARG A 94 -11.43 -19.59 6.92
C ARG A 94 -12.66 -20.13 6.22
N ALA A 95 -13.42 -19.28 5.54
CA ALA A 95 -14.61 -19.70 4.80
C ALA A 95 -14.28 -20.65 3.63
N VAL A 96 -13.13 -20.48 2.97
CA VAL A 96 -12.74 -21.28 1.80
C VAL A 96 -11.92 -22.51 2.16
N LEU A 97 -10.96 -22.36 3.08
CA LEU A 97 -9.96 -23.39 3.39
C LEU A 97 -10.22 -24.11 4.72
N GLY A 98 -11.12 -23.57 5.57
CA GLY A 98 -11.38 -24.04 6.92
C GLY A 98 -10.37 -23.53 7.95
N ASP A 99 -10.76 -23.53 9.23
CA ASP A 99 -9.96 -22.98 10.34
C ASP A 99 -8.57 -23.61 10.46
N GLN A 100 -8.47 -24.94 10.31
CA GLN A 100 -7.21 -25.67 10.46
C GLN A 100 -6.16 -25.25 9.42
N ALA A 101 -6.58 -24.97 8.18
CA ALA A 101 -5.67 -24.54 7.13
C ALA A 101 -5.15 -23.12 7.40
N VAL A 102 -6.01 -22.22 7.87
CA VAL A 102 -5.62 -20.85 8.26
C VAL A 102 -4.70 -20.84 9.47
N GLU A 103 -4.96 -21.67 10.48
CA GLU A 103 -4.06 -21.82 11.63
C GLU A 103 -2.68 -22.33 11.23
N ARG A 104 -2.62 -23.29 10.28
CA ARG A 104 -1.36 -23.78 9.74
C ARG A 104 -0.60 -22.67 9.01
N LEU A 105 -1.29 -21.89 8.17
CA LEU A 105 -0.72 -20.74 7.47
C LEU A 105 -0.18 -19.69 8.46
N ALA A 106 -0.95 -19.35 9.49
CA ALA A 106 -0.54 -18.40 10.52
C ALA A 106 0.69 -18.89 11.30
N ARG A 107 0.83 -20.20 11.52
CA ARG A 107 2.03 -20.77 12.14
C ARG A 107 3.25 -20.64 11.24
N THR A 108 3.14 -20.97 9.95
CA THR A 108 4.23 -20.84 8.98
C THR A 108 4.74 -19.41 8.88
N VAL A 109 3.84 -18.43 8.74
CA VAL A 109 4.20 -17.01 8.61
C VAL A 109 4.96 -16.48 9.83
N ARG A 110 4.60 -16.91 11.05
CA ARG A 110 5.33 -16.53 12.26
C ARG A 110 6.76 -17.07 12.26
N THR A 111 6.94 -18.34 11.90
CA THR A 111 8.27 -18.97 11.85
C THR A 111 9.21 -18.30 10.84
N GLU A 112 8.68 -17.78 9.73
CA GLU A 112 9.48 -17.03 8.75
C GLU A 112 9.81 -15.60 9.21
N SER A 113 8.95 -14.99 10.03
CA SER A 113 9.16 -13.62 10.53
C SER A 113 10.21 -13.55 11.65
N ASP A 114 10.40 -14.63 12.39
CA ASP A 114 11.40 -14.75 13.48
C ASP A 114 12.81 -15.08 12.96
N GLY A 115 13.01 -15.25 11.64
CA GLY A 115 14.25 -15.71 11.03
C GLY A 115 15.12 -14.66 10.33
N ASP A 116 14.76 -13.36 10.40
CA ASP A 116 15.45 -12.28 9.66
C ASP A 116 16.41 -11.44 10.54
N ASP A 117 16.63 -11.85 11.81
CA ASP A 117 17.57 -11.22 12.76
C ASP A 117 18.81 -12.12 13.01
N ASP A 118 19.55 -12.50 11.97
CA ASP A 118 20.93 -13.01 12.11
C ASP A 118 21.74 -12.78 10.81
N ASP A 119 22.19 -11.55 10.57
CA ASP A 119 23.43 -11.32 9.81
C ASP A 119 24.09 -10.01 10.27
N GLY A 120 24.84 -10.11 11.37
CA GLY A 120 25.44 -8.96 12.04
C GLY A 120 26.59 -9.33 12.96
N ALA A 121 27.62 -10.03 12.47
CA ALA A 121 29.00 -10.11 12.97
C ALA A 121 29.75 -11.15 12.11
N ASP A 122 30.97 -11.01 11.61
CA ASP A 122 32.11 -10.14 11.87
C ASP A 122 33.09 -10.44 10.70
N VAL A 123 33.46 -9.46 9.89
CA VAL A 123 34.70 -9.56 9.09
C VAL A 123 35.53 -8.32 9.38
N THR A 124 36.22 -8.43 10.51
CA THR A 124 37.39 -7.64 10.87
C THR A 124 38.42 -7.68 9.73
N ILE A 125 38.80 -6.47 9.31
CA ILE A 125 39.86 -6.15 8.35
C ILE A 125 41.20 -6.69 8.85
N GLN A 126 41.90 -7.48 8.02
CA GLN A 126 43.37 -7.44 7.91
C GLN A 126 43.79 -7.76 6.48
N GLN A 127 44.50 -6.81 5.85
CA GLN A 127 45.91 -6.91 5.38
C GLN A 127 46.30 -5.60 4.70
#